data_AF-A0A6I9XI65-F1
#
_entry.id   AF-A0A6I9XI65-F1
#
_cell.length_a   1.000
_cell.length_b   1.000
_cell.length_c   1.000
_cell.angle_alpha   90.00
_cell.angle_beta   90.00
_cell.angle_gamma   90.00
#
_symmetry.space_group_name_H-M   'P 1'
#
loop_
_entity.id
_entity.type
_entity.pdbx_description
1 polymer ?
#
loop_
_entity_poly.entity_id
_entity_poly.type
_entity_poly.pdbx_seq_one_letter_code
_entity_poly.pdbx_strand_id
1 'polypeptide(L)'
;MSNKGEFSSKKGSKNEDLLTRYIGGYTQNNNECFNSIIWSIAPKASSSGKHVLDIATDIVVYIYNDGLSSIMQIMAVLGMTIGPNCYNFCQEADARRIKYSELSMSEAAKEATLTLKSIRKEEEEKNMNLEDQLYGAGIAN
;
A
#
# COMPACT_ATOMS: atom_id res chain seq x y z
N MET A 1 -2.45 -44.99 -23.79
CA MET A 1 -3.58 -44.10 -23.47
C MET A 1 -3.83 -44.17 -21.97
N SER A 2 -3.53 -43.10 -21.23
CA SER A 2 -3.95 -42.95 -19.83
C SER A 2 -4.08 -41.47 -19.52
N ASN A 3 -5.13 -41.18 -18.76
CA ASN A 3 -5.90 -39.94 -18.71
C ASN A 3 -5.12 -38.68 -18.31
N LYS A 4 -5.39 -37.59 -19.04
CA LYS A 4 -5.22 -36.22 -18.54
C LYS A 4 -6.25 -36.00 -17.43
N GLY A 5 -5.80 -35.86 -16.19
CA GLY A 5 -6.62 -35.31 -15.12
C GLY A 5 -6.80 -33.82 -15.38
N GLU A 6 -8.03 -33.42 -15.70
CA GLU A 6 -8.44 -32.03 -15.79
C GLU A 6 -8.21 -31.34 -14.44
N PHE A 7 -7.30 -30.37 -14.45
CA PHE A 7 -7.16 -29.41 -13.37
C PHE A 7 -8.39 -28.49 -13.43
N SER A 8 -9.44 -28.84 -12.68
CA SER A 8 -10.64 -28.03 -12.55
C SER A 8 -10.26 -26.70 -11.87
N SER A 9 -10.11 -25.66 -12.68
CA SER A 9 -10.01 -24.27 -12.21
C SER A 9 -11.35 -23.90 -11.58
N LYS A 10 -11.44 -24.04 -10.25
CA LYS A 10 -12.56 -23.51 -9.48
C LYS A 10 -12.57 -22.00 -9.62
N LYS A 11 -13.44 -21.50 -10.51
CA LYS A 11 -13.76 -20.08 -10.62
C LYS A 11 -14.60 -19.72 -9.38
N GLY A 12 -13.94 -19.20 -8.34
CA GLY A 12 -14.60 -18.66 -7.14
C GLY A 12 -15.63 -17.60 -7.54
N SER A 13 -16.71 -17.50 -6.77
CA SER A 13 -17.70 -16.45 -6.99
C SER A 13 -17.03 -15.09 -6.74
N LYS A 14 -17.27 -14.07 -7.58
CA LYS A 14 -16.62 -12.75 -7.46
C LYS A 14 -16.66 -12.16 -6.04
N ASN A 15 -17.68 -12.52 -5.26
CA ASN A 15 -17.82 -12.09 -3.87
C ASN A 15 -16.81 -12.75 -2.93
N GLU A 16 -16.45 -14.02 -3.15
CA GLU A 16 -15.46 -14.75 -2.36
C GLU A 16 -14.05 -14.20 -2.62
N ASP A 17 -13.74 -13.86 -3.87
CA ASP A 17 -12.49 -13.20 -4.23
C ASP A 17 -12.36 -11.82 -3.56
N LEU A 18 -13.45 -11.03 -3.55
CA LEU A 18 -13.48 -9.73 -2.87
C LEU A 18 -13.32 -9.87 -1.36
N LEU A 19 -14.00 -10.85 -0.74
CA LEU A 19 -13.90 -11.11 0.70
C LEU A 19 -12.48 -11.52 1.09
N THR A 20 -11.88 -12.41 0.31
CA THR A 20 -10.50 -12.87 0.50
C THR A 20 -9.51 -11.72 0.36
N ARG A 21 -9.73 -10.82 -0.60
CA ARG A 21 -8.91 -9.61 -0.79
C ARG A 21 -9.02 -8.63 0.38
N TYR A 22 -10.23 -8.46 0.92
CA TYR A 22 -10.51 -7.56 2.02
C TYR A 22 -9.92 -8.09 3.34
N ILE A 23 -10.13 -9.36 3.67
CA ILE A 23 -9.58 -10.02 4.87
C ILE A 23 -8.04 -10.11 4.77
N GLY A 24 -7.54 -10.43 3.58
CA GLY A 24 -6.11 -10.54 3.29
C GLY A 24 -5.30 -9.25 3.42
N GLY A 25 -5.95 -8.08 3.43
CA GLY A 25 -5.22 -6.80 3.36
C GLY A 25 -4.43 -6.68 2.05
N TYR A 26 -4.91 -7.32 0.99
CA TYR A 26 -4.22 -7.34 -0.31
C TYR A 26 -4.37 -6.04 -1.10
N THR A 27 -5.10 -5.07 -0.53
CA THR A 27 -5.24 -3.72 -1.05
C THR A 27 -4.30 -2.80 -0.28
N GLN A 28 -3.30 -2.25 -0.96
CA GLN A 28 -2.57 -1.10 -0.43
C GLN A 28 -3.59 0.01 -0.14
N ASN A 29 -3.54 0.60 1.05
CA ASN A 29 -4.41 1.70 1.37
C ASN A 29 -4.01 2.91 0.50
N ASN A 30 -4.71 3.12 -0.61
CA ASN A 30 -4.44 4.20 -1.56
C ASN A 30 -4.38 5.57 -0.88
N ASN A 31 -5.20 5.81 0.15
CA ASN A 31 -5.20 7.06 0.89
C ASN A 31 -3.94 7.24 1.74
N GLU A 32 -3.41 6.17 2.35
CA GLU A 32 -2.14 6.23 3.08
C GLU A 32 -0.97 6.49 2.13
N CYS A 33 -0.94 5.81 0.99
CA CYS A 33 0.11 6.01 -0.01
C CYS A 33 0.12 7.45 -0.54
N PHE A 34 -1.04 7.99 -0.91
CA PHE A 34 -1.18 9.36 -1.39
C PHE A 34 -0.77 10.39 -0.33
N ASN A 35 -1.27 10.26 0.90
CA ASN A 35 -0.92 11.14 2.00
C ASN A 35 0.58 11.09 2.33
N SER A 36 1.21 9.92 2.24
CA SER A 36 2.64 9.79 2.48
C SER A 36 3.47 10.63 1.50
N ILE A 37 3.04 10.76 0.24
CA ILE A 37 3.73 11.58 -0.76
C ILE A 37 3.47 13.07 -0.51
N ILE A 38 2.24 13.46 -0.13
CA ILE A 38 1.96 14.86 0.25
C ILE A 38 2.90 15.30 1.35
N TRP A 39 3.03 14.51 2.42
CA TRP A 39 3.85 14.87 3.57
C TRP A 39 5.36 14.79 3.31
N SER A 40 5.81 14.09 2.26
CA SER A 40 7.22 14.12 1.86
C SER A 40 7.60 15.41 1.14
N ILE A 41 6.64 16.05 0.46
CA ILE A 41 6.85 17.32 -0.25
C ILE A 41 6.55 18.52 0.66
N ALA A 42 5.45 18.48 1.41
CA ALA A 42 5.01 19.54 2.31
C ALA A 42 4.83 18.98 3.73
N PRO A 43 5.91 18.84 4.53
CA PRO A 43 5.86 18.26 5.86
C PRO A 43 4.88 18.99 6.78
N LYS A 44 4.14 18.24 7.60
CA LYS A 44 3.17 18.82 8.58
C LYS A 44 3.84 19.76 9.59
N ALA A 45 5.13 19.55 9.86
CA ALA A 45 5.90 20.34 10.81
C ALA A 45 6.24 21.74 10.28
N SER A 46 6.29 21.92 8.96
CA SER A 46 6.42 23.23 8.34
C SER A 46 5.04 23.85 8.16
N SER A 47 4.83 25.05 8.69
CA SER A 47 3.63 25.85 8.40
C SER A 47 3.68 26.33 6.95
N SER A 48 3.33 25.44 6.02
CA SER A 48 3.17 25.74 4.61
C SER A 48 1.87 26.51 4.39
N GLY A 49 1.94 27.64 3.69
CA GLY A 49 0.74 28.37 3.30
C GLY A 49 -0.15 27.54 2.36
N LYS A 50 -1.45 27.86 2.28
CA LYS A 50 -2.42 27.13 1.42
C LYS A 50 -1.90 26.91 0.00
N HIS A 51 -1.30 27.94 -0.60
CA HIS A 51 -0.75 27.89 -1.96
C HIS A 51 0.36 26.84 -2.13
N VAL A 52 1.21 26.64 -1.12
CA VAL A 52 2.27 25.61 -1.14
C VAL A 52 1.64 24.22 -1.09
N LEU A 53 0.62 24.04 -0.26
CA LEU A 53 -0.08 22.77 -0.14
C LEU A 53 -0.86 22.42 -1.43
N ASP A 54 -1.49 23.40 -2.06
CA ASP A 54 -2.18 23.22 -3.34
C ASP A 54 -1.18 22.74 -4.42
N ILE A 55 -0.05 23.44 -4.57
CA ILE A 55 1.01 23.05 -5.53
C ILE A 55 1.59 21.68 -5.22
N ALA A 56 1.86 21.38 -3.94
CA ALA A 56 2.36 20.08 -3.54
C ALA A 56 1.36 18.97 -3.90
N THR A 57 0.06 19.23 -3.68
CA THR A 57 -1.01 18.28 -4.01
C THR A 57 -1.07 18.03 -5.51
N ASP A 58 -0.99 19.08 -6.34
CA ASP A 58 -0.97 18.95 -7.80
C ASP A 58 0.22 18.07 -8.25
N ILE A 59 1.43 18.34 -7.74
CA ILE A 59 2.62 17.52 -8.01
C ILE A 59 2.42 16.06 -7.58
N VAL A 60 1.82 15.83 -6.41
CA VAL A 60 1.56 14.48 -5.90
C VAL A 60 0.64 13.71 -6.83
N VAL A 61 -0.38 14.34 -7.41
CA VAL A 61 -1.30 13.70 -8.37
C VAL A 61 -0.53 13.16 -9.57
N TYR A 62 0.43 13.93 -10.10
CA TYR A 62 1.29 13.47 -11.19
C TYR A 62 2.19 12.30 -10.77
N ILE A 63 2.87 12.41 -9.61
CA ILE A 63 3.77 11.35 -9.11
C ILE A 63 3.01 10.06 -8.83
N TYR A 64 1.81 10.16 -8.24
CA TYR A 64 1.00 9.01 -7.87
C TYR A 64 0.56 8.22 -9.10
N ASN A 65 0.05 8.91 -10.13
CA ASN A 65 -0.46 8.27 -11.33
C ASN A 65 0.65 7.79 -12.28
N ASP A 66 1.61 8.66 -12.57
CA ASP A 66 2.56 8.44 -13.67
C ASP A 66 3.99 8.11 -13.18
N GLY A 67 4.26 8.27 -11.87
CA GLY A 67 5.59 8.08 -11.29
C GLY A 67 6.44 9.35 -11.29
N LEU A 68 7.68 9.22 -10.79
CA LEU A 68 8.65 10.30 -10.68
C LEU A 68 9.04 10.89 -12.04
N SER A 69 8.94 10.11 -13.12
CA SER A 69 9.18 10.62 -14.48
C SER A 69 8.22 11.73 -14.92
N SER A 70 7.04 11.85 -14.28
CA SER A 70 6.14 12.98 -14.52
C SER A 70 6.73 14.33 -14.09
N ILE A 71 7.59 14.35 -13.05
CA ILE A 71 8.27 15.55 -12.58
C ILE A 71 9.19 16.10 -13.68
N MET A 72 9.81 15.24 -14.48
CA MET A 72 10.64 15.70 -15.61
C MET A 72 9.82 16.52 -16.61
N GLN A 73 8.56 16.17 -16.85
CA GLN A 73 7.68 16.96 -17.72
C GLN A 73 7.38 18.33 -17.11
N ILE A 74 7.13 18.38 -15.79
CA ILE A 74 6.93 19.63 -15.04
C ILE A 74 8.17 20.51 -15.15
N MET A 75 9.37 19.94 -14.93
CA MET A 75 10.65 20.65 -15.05
C MET A 75 10.84 21.22 -16.46
N ALA A 76 10.51 20.45 -17.51
CA ALA A 76 10.61 20.93 -18.89
C ALA A 76 9.67 22.12 -19.16
N VAL A 77 8.43 22.08 -18.66
CA VAL A 77 7.45 23.19 -18.78
C VAL A 77 7.94 24.45 -18.05
N LEU A 78 8.64 24.28 -16.92
CA LEU A 78 9.26 25.37 -16.17
C LEU A 78 10.56 25.90 -16.82
N GLY A 79 10.96 25.38 -17.98
CA GLY A 79 12.16 25.79 -18.69
C GLY A 79 13.47 25.27 -18.09
N MET A 80 13.40 24.23 -17.26
CA MET A 80 14.57 23.59 -16.66
C MET A 80 15.16 22.55 -17.62
N THR A 81 16.48 22.53 -17.76
CA THR A 81 17.19 21.48 -18.50
C THR A 81 17.32 20.21 -17.67
N ILE A 82 16.79 19.11 -18.21
CA ILE A 82 16.89 17.79 -17.58
C ILE A 82 18.25 17.19 -17.92
N GLY A 83 19.12 17.10 -16.91
CA GLY A 83 20.40 16.41 -17.05
C GLY A 83 20.26 14.89 -17.02
N PRO A 84 21.28 14.15 -17.53
CA PRO A 84 21.27 12.69 -17.57
C PRO A 84 21.13 12.04 -16.18
N ASN A 85 21.68 12.67 -15.14
CA ASN A 85 21.55 12.18 -13.76
C ASN A 85 20.10 12.22 -13.26
N CYS A 86 19.37 13.30 -13.55
CA CYS A 86 17.96 13.44 -13.18
C CYS A 86 17.12 12.40 -13.92
N TYR A 87 17.37 12.25 -15.22
CA TYR A 87 16.69 11.26 -16.06
C TYR A 87 16.90 9.83 -15.53
N ASN A 88 18.15 9.42 -15.33
CA ASN A 88 18.47 8.08 -14.85
C ASN A 88 17.88 7.84 -13.45
N PHE A 89 17.97 8.82 -12.55
CA PHE A 89 17.39 8.71 -11.22
C PHE A 89 15.88 8.48 -11.25
N CYS A 90 15.13 9.27 -12.04
CA CYS A 90 13.68 9.14 -12.14
C CYS A 90 13.29 7.76 -12.69
N GLN A 91 13.95 7.33 -13.77
CA GLN A 91 13.71 6.03 -14.39
C GLN A 91 14.00 4.87 -13.42
N GLU A 92 15.12 4.90 -12.70
CA GLU A 92 15.45 3.88 -11.72
C GLU A 92 14.48 3.89 -10.52
N ALA A 93 14.08 5.06 -10.05
CA ALA A 93 13.13 5.18 -8.94
C ALA A 93 11.77 4.60 -9.32
N ASP A 94 11.28 4.86 -10.53
CA ASP A 94 10.04 4.29 -11.04
C ASP A 94 10.14 2.78 -11.26
N ALA A 95 11.26 2.28 -11.79
CA ALA A 95 11.50 0.84 -11.90
C ALA A 95 11.50 0.16 -10.52
N ARG A 96 12.14 0.77 -9.52
CA ARG A 96 12.10 0.29 -8.12
C ARG A 96 10.67 0.28 -7.59
N ARG A 97 9.90 1.35 -7.80
CA ARG A 97 8.49 1.45 -7.37
C ARG A 97 7.65 0.30 -7.94
N ILE A 98 7.76 0.05 -9.24
CA ILE A 98 7.03 -1.04 -9.91
C ILE A 98 7.43 -2.40 -9.32
N LYS A 99 8.74 -2.65 -9.18
CA LYS A 99 9.25 -3.89 -8.58
C LYS A 99 8.71 -4.11 -7.16
N TYR A 100 8.71 -3.09 -6.31
CA TYR A 100 8.15 -3.19 -4.95
C TYR A 100 6.65 -3.46 -4.96
N SER A 101 5.91 -2.83 -5.88
CA SER A 101 4.48 -3.10 -6.06
C SER A 101 4.22 -4.55 -6.45
N GLU A 102 4.95 -5.07 -7.45
CA GLU A 102 4.85 -6.46 -7.88
C GLU A 102 5.18 -7.45 -6.76
N LEU A 103 6.24 -7.19 -5.98
CA LEU A 103 6.61 -7.98 -4.82
C LEU A 103 5.52 -7.96 -3.74
N SER A 104 4.96 -6.79 -3.43
CA SER A 104 3.88 -6.65 -2.46
C SER A 104 2.59 -7.35 -2.93
N MET A 105 2.38 -7.47 -4.23
CA MET A 105 1.26 -8.19 -4.82
C MET A 105 1.52 -9.69 -5.01
N SER A 106 2.73 -10.16 -4.74
CA SER A 106 3.10 -11.58 -4.84
C SER A 106 2.26 -12.43 -3.88
N GLU A 107 1.93 -13.64 -4.32
CA GLU A 107 1.12 -14.60 -3.56
C GLU A 107 1.79 -14.97 -2.23
N ALA A 108 3.12 -15.14 -2.23
CA ALA A 108 3.89 -15.40 -1.01
C ALA A 108 3.82 -14.24 0.00
N ALA A 109 3.85 -12.99 -0.47
CA ALA A 109 3.74 -11.82 0.41
C ALA A 109 2.32 -11.69 1.00
N LYS A 110 1.31 -12.03 0.20
CA LYS A 110 -0.10 -12.09 0.61
C LYS A 110 -0.34 -13.17 1.67
N GLU A 111 0.21 -14.36 1.48
CA GLU A 111 0.12 -15.47 2.45
C GLU A 111 0.86 -15.15 3.77
N ALA A 112 2.05 -14.55 3.68
CA ALA A 112 2.78 -14.10 4.87
C ALA A 112 2.01 -13.02 5.65
N THR A 113 1.34 -12.10 4.95
CA THR A 113 0.53 -11.05 5.58
C THR A 113 -0.71 -11.64 6.27
N LEU A 114 -1.38 -12.61 5.62
CA LEU A 114 -2.53 -13.31 6.21
C LEU A 114 -2.15 -14.05 7.49
N THR A 115 -1.07 -14.81 7.46
CA THR A 115 -0.60 -15.61 8.61
C THR A 115 -0.21 -14.70 9.77
N LEU A 116 0.46 -13.58 9.52
CA LEU A 116 0.79 -12.62 10.58
C LEU A 116 -0.45 -11.99 11.21
N LYS A 117 -1.47 -11.66 10.40
CA LYS A 117 -2.75 -11.13 10.92
C LYS A 117 -3.51 -12.16 11.74
N SER A 118 -3.54 -13.43 11.33
CA SER A 118 -4.22 -14.48 12.11
C SER A 118 -3.54 -14.69 13.45
N ILE A 119 -2.19 -14.70 13.48
CA ILE A 119 -1.42 -14.79 14.73
C ILE A 119 -1.76 -13.62 15.66
N ARG A 120 -1.76 -12.37 15.15
CA ARG A 120 -2.09 -11.20 15.97
C ARG A 120 -3.51 -11.25 16.50
N LYS A 121 -4.47 -11.70 15.70
CA LYS A 121 -5.87 -11.88 16.13
C LYS A 121 -5.99 -12.92 17.24
N GLU A 122 -5.30 -14.06 17.10
CA GLU A 122 -5.27 -15.09 18.14
C GLU A 122 -4.64 -14.58 19.45
N GLU A 123 -3.62 -13.74 19.37
CA GLU A 123 -3.00 -13.10 20.53
C GLU A 123 -3.95 -12.07 21.19
N GLU A 124 -4.61 -11.23 20.40
CA GLU A 124 -5.62 -10.27 20.86
C GLU A 124 -6.82 -11.00 21.53
N GLU A 125 -7.31 -12.09 20.95
CA GLU A 125 -8.38 -12.92 21.52
C GLU A 125 -7.96 -13.59 22.84
N LYS A 126 -6.72 -14.09 22.93
CA LYS A 126 -6.16 -14.63 24.18
C LYS A 126 -6.05 -13.56 25.25
N ASN A 127 -5.60 -12.36 24.89
CA ASN A 127 -5.45 -11.26 25.84
C ASN A 127 -6.81 -10.77 26.34
N MET A 128 -7.81 -10.63 25.46
CA MET A 128 -9.18 -10.31 25.87
C MET A 128 -9.79 -11.38 26.79
N ASN A 129 -9.58 -12.67 26.50
CA ASN A 129 -10.07 -13.75 27.35
C ASN A 129 -9.39 -13.72 28.75
N LEU A 130 -8.10 -13.40 28.80
CA LEU A 130 -7.39 -13.22 30.06
C LEU A 130 -7.93 -12.02 30.85
N GLU A 131 -8.19 -10.89 30.19
CA GLU A 131 -8.76 -9.69 30.81
C GLU A 131 -10.19 -9.92 31.33
N ASP A 132 -11.04 -10.62 30.57
CA ASP A 132 -12.39 -11.03 30.99
C ASP A 132 -12.35 -11.99 32.18
N GLN A 133 -11.34 -12.86 32.29
CA GLN A 133 -11.15 -13.71 33.46
C GLN A 133 -10.67 -12.92 34.69
N LEU A 134 -9.98 -11.81 34.50
CA LEU A 134 -9.45 -10.99 35.59
C LEU A 134 -10.46 -9.96 36.09
N TYR A 135 -11.29 -9.41 35.19
CA TYR A 135 -12.25 -8.34 35.44
C TYR A 135 -13.72 -8.74 35.18
N GLY A 136 -14.00 -10.02 34.98
CA GLY A 136 -15.34 -10.54 34.70
C GLY A 136 -16.35 -10.17 35.78
N ALA A 137 -17.59 -9.87 35.35
CA ALA A 137 -18.69 -9.51 36.24
C ALA A 137 -18.90 -10.59 37.31
N GLY A 138 -18.50 -10.28 38.56
CA GLY A 138 -18.62 -11.17 39.72
C GLY A 138 -17.33 -11.45 40.51
N ILE A 139 -16.17 -10.91 40.10
CA ILE A 139 -14.88 -11.16 40.79
C ILE A 139 -14.60 -10.15 41.92
N ALA A 140 -15.32 -9.02 41.95
CA ALA A 140 -15.30 -8.09 43.09
C ALA A 140 -16.39 -8.49 44.10
N ASN A 141 -16.02 -9.31 45.09
CA ASN A 141 -16.76 -9.50 46.35
C ASN A 141 -16.03 -8.78 47.48
#